data_AF-A0A968F0K9-F1
#
_entry.id   AF-A0A968F0K9-F1
#
_cell.length_a   1.000
_cell.length_b   1.000
_cell.length_c   1.000
_cell.angle_alpha   90.00
_cell.angle_beta   90.00
_cell.angle_gamma   90.00
#
_symmetry.space_group_name_H-M   'P 1'
#
loop_
_entity.id
_entity.type
_entity.pdbx_description
1 polymer ?
#
loop_
_entity_poly.entity_id
_entity_poly.type
_entity_poly.pdbx_seq_one_letter_code
_entity_poly.pdbx_strand_id
1 'polypeptide(L)'
;MLSFEKQLEIIKSNTVDLLPEGELENKLKRAIKEDKPLRVKQGFDPTAPDIHLGHTVGLRKLKQFQELGHTIVLIIGDYTAMVGDPSGRSATRPQLTREQVSENAETYQNQFFKLMDREKT
;
A
#
# COMPACT_ATOMS: atom_id res chain seq x y z
N MET A 1 16.17 13.05 -6.41
CA MET A 1 15.16 13.01 -5.32
C MET A 1 15.12 14.36 -4.62
N LEU A 2 13.99 14.73 -4.01
CA LEU A 2 13.88 15.94 -3.17
C LEU A 2 14.76 15.80 -1.89
N SER A 3 14.98 16.91 -1.17
CA SER A 3 15.70 16.88 0.11
C SER A 3 14.96 16.04 1.15
N PHE A 4 15.72 15.56 2.16
CA PHE A 4 15.18 14.79 3.27
C PHE A 4 13.99 15.50 3.95
N GLU A 5 14.15 16.79 4.24
CA GLU A 5 13.14 17.60 4.95
C GLU A 5 11.84 17.68 4.15
N LYS A 6 11.94 17.87 2.82
CA LYS A 6 10.77 17.97 1.95
C LYS A 6 10.06 16.63 1.77
N GLN A 7 10.82 15.54 1.64
CA GLN A 7 10.24 14.19 1.61
C GLN A 7 9.48 13.90 2.89
N LEU A 8 10.10 14.17 4.05
CA LEU A 8 9.51 13.95 5.35
C LEU A 8 8.23 14.78 5.52
N GLU A 9 8.24 16.07 5.18
CA GLU A 9 7.06 16.94 5.23
C GLU A 9 5.89 16.38 4.41
N ILE A 10 6.15 16.00 3.15
CA ILE A 10 5.13 15.42 2.26
C ILE A 10 4.57 14.13 2.85
N ILE A 11 5.45 13.24 3.32
CA ILE A 11 5.05 11.94 3.87
C ILE A 11 4.26 12.11 5.18
N LYS A 12 4.68 13.01 6.07
CA LYS A 12 3.98 13.31 7.34
C LYS A 12 2.61 13.96 7.15
N SER A 13 2.37 14.63 6.02
CA SER A 13 1.08 15.27 5.78
C SER A 13 -0.06 14.24 5.72
N ASN A 14 -1.16 14.49 6.43
CA ASN A 14 -2.35 13.63 6.43
C ASN A 14 -2.11 12.18 6.91
N THR A 15 -1.07 11.95 7.72
CA THR A 15 -0.87 10.67 8.42
C THR A 15 -1.31 10.81 9.87
N VAL A 16 -1.98 9.79 10.40
CA VAL A 16 -2.39 9.75 11.81
C VAL A 16 -1.18 9.49 12.69
N ASP A 17 -0.47 8.39 12.43
CA ASP A 17 0.68 7.95 13.22
C ASP A 17 1.85 7.55 12.32
N LEU A 18 3.06 7.66 12.88
CA LEU A 18 4.31 7.20 12.27
C LEU A 18 5.10 6.43 13.31
N LEU A 19 5.12 5.11 13.16
CA LEU A 19 5.66 4.21 14.16
C LEU A 19 6.74 3.29 13.57
N PRO A 20 7.79 2.98 14.34
CA PRO A 20 8.17 3.65 15.58
C PRO A 20 8.71 5.07 15.33
N GLU A 21 8.68 5.91 16.36
CA GLU A 21 9.14 7.31 16.26
C GLU A 21 10.60 7.38 15.77
N GLY A 22 10.88 8.30 14.84
CA GLY A 22 12.22 8.53 14.28
C GLY A 22 12.69 7.51 13.23
N GLU A 23 11.98 6.39 13.06
CA GLU A 23 12.47 5.32 12.19
C GLU A 23 12.21 5.60 10.70
N LEU A 24 11.13 6.30 10.37
CA LEU A 24 10.92 6.79 9.01
C LEU A 24 12.06 7.75 8.61
N GLU A 25 12.42 8.67 9.51
CA GLU A 25 13.49 9.64 9.30
C GLU A 25 14.84 8.93 9.04
N ASN A 26 15.17 7.92 9.85
CA ASN A 26 16.37 7.12 9.66
C ASN A 26 16.37 6.39 8.31
N LYS A 27 15.24 5.78 7.94
CA LYS A 27 15.10 5.08 6.66
C LYS A 27 15.24 6.02 5.46
N LEU A 28 14.63 7.21 5.50
CA LEU A 28 14.73 8.21 4.43
C LEU A 28 16.17 8.73 4.29
N LYS A 29 16.84 9.08 5.40
CA LYS A 29 18.25 9.49 5.38
C LYS A 29 19.14 8.41 4.78
N ARG A 30 18.93 7.15 5.16
CA ARG A 30 19.66 6.01 4.59
C ARG A 30 19.39 5.85 3.10
N ALA A 31 18.13 5.90 2.68
CA ALA A 31 17.73 5.80 1.28
C ALA A 31 18.39 6.86 0.40
N ILE A 32 18.43 8.11 0.87
CA ILE A 32 19.11 9.22 0.17
C ILE A 32 20.62 9.02 0.14
N LYS A 33 21.23 8.63 1.27
CA LYS A 33 22.68 8.43 1.39
C LYS A 33 23.19 7.28 0.50
N GLU A 34 22.42 6.20 0.42
CA GLU A 34 22.77 4.98 -0.33
C GLU A 34 22.24 4.98 -1.77
N ASP A 35 21.54 6.04 -2.19
CA ASP A 35 20.77 6.11 -3.45
C ASP A 35 19.89 4.88 -3.68
N LYS A 36 19.28 4.40 -2.59
CA LYS A 36 18.49 3.17 -2.56
C LYS A 36 17.04 3.47 -2.16
N PRO A 37 16.08 3.38 -3.10
CA PRO A 37 14.67 3.59 -2.84
C PRO A 37 14.14 2.74 -1.67
N LEU A 38 13.25 3.33 -0.86
CA LEU A 38 12.45 2.56 0.09
C LEU A 38 11.47 1.66 -0.67
N ARG A 39 11.16 0.51 -0.05
CA ARG A 39 10.09 -0.38 -0.49
C ARG A 39 8.88 -0.16 0.40
N VAL A 40 7.80 0.37 -0.16
CA VAL A 40 6.60 0.78 0.58
C VAL A 40 5.49 -0.23 0.32
N LYS A 41 5.23 -1.07 1.31
CA LYS A 41 4.24 -2.14 1.21
C LYS A 41 2.83 -1.63 1.51
N GLN A 42 1.87 -2.00 0.68
CA GLN A 42 0.44 -1.95 1.00
C GLN A 42 -0.21 -3.31 0.73
N GLY A 43 -0.89 -3.85 1.73
CA GLY A 43 -1.71 -5.06 1.59
C GLY A 43 -3.15 -4.71 1.20
N PHE A 44 -3.75 -5.53 0.33
CA PHE A 44 -5.18 -5.55 0.08
C PHE A 44 -5.72 -6.97 0.25
N ASP A 45 -6.91 -7.04 0.85
CA ASP A 45 -7.67 -8.28 1.01
C ASP A 45 -8.70 -8.34 -0.15
N PRO A 46 -8.56 -9.24 -1.13
CA PRO A 46 -9.44 -9.33 -2.30
C PRO A 46 -10.80 -9.98 -1.97
N THR A 47 -11.35 -9.69 -0.78
CA THR A 47 -12.69 -10.16 -0.38
C THR A 47 -13.82 -9.40 -1.06
N ALA A 48 -13.52 -8.22 -1.59
CA ALA A 48 -14.37 -7.45 -2.49
C ALA A 48 -13.68 -7.29 -3.86
N PRO A 49 -14.41 -6.99 -4.94
CA PRO A 49 -13.83 -6.77 -6.27
C PRO A 49 -13.26 -5.36 -6.45
N ASP A 50 -13.79 -4.36 -5.73
CA ASP A 50 -13.59 -2.94 -6.05
C ASP A 50 -12.85 -2.13 -4.99
N ILE A 51 -12.04 -1.18 -5.46
CA ILE A 51 -11.44 -0.12 -4.64
C ILE A 51 -12.46 1.01 -4.50
N HIS A 52 -13.12 1.08 -3.34
CA HIS A 52 -14.01 2.21 -3.04
C HIS A 52 -13.25 3.49 -2.68
N LEU A 53 -13.94 4.64 -2.70
CA LEU A 53 -13.36 5.96 -2.43
C LEU A 53 -12.64 6.09 -1.06
N GLY A 54 -13.01 5.30 -0.05
CA GLY A 54 -12.30 5.27 1.23
C GLY A 54 -10.81 4.88 1.13
N HIS A 55 -10.40 4.13 0.10
CA HIS A 55 -8.99 3.76 -0.10
C HIS A 55 -8.16 4.90 -0.69
N THR A 56 -8.79 5.95 -1.21
CA THR A 56 -8.09 7.03 -1.93
C THR A 56 -7.06 7.74 -1.07
N VAL A 57 -7.26 7.85 0.25
CA VAL A 57 -6.28 8.46 1.16
C VAL A 57 -4.97 7.66 1.17
N GLY A 58 -5.06 6.34 1.38
CA GLY A 58 -3.90 5.45 1.35
C GLY A 58 -3.24 5.40 -0.03
N LEU A 59 -4.04 5.31 -1.09
CA LEU A 59 -3.52 5.32 -2.46
C LEU A 59 -2.81 6.62 -2.79
N ARG A 60 -3.34 7.79 -2.43
CA ARG A 60 -2.65 9.07 -2.63
C ARG A 60 -1.32 9.13 -1.88
N LYS A 61 -1.24 8.55 -0.67
CA LYS A 61 0.03 8.44 0.05
C LYS A 61 1.05 7.58 -0.68
N LEU A 62 0.64 6.42 -1.21
CA LEU A 62 1.52 5.58 -2.04
C LEU A 62 1.98 6.33 -3.29
N LYS A 63 1.10 7.12 -3.92
CA LYS A 63 1.48 7.93 -5.08
C LYS A 63 2.57 8.93 -4.73
N GLN A 64 2.47 9.60 -3.59
CA GLN A 64 3.51 10.50 -3.09
C GLN A 64 4.84 9.76 -2.90
N PHE A 65 4.84 8.57 -2.29
CA PHE A 65 6.07 7.76 -2.18
C PHE A 65 6.66 7.44 -3.57
N GLN A 66 5.82 7.07 -4.54
CA GLN A 66 6.26 6.77 -5.90
C GLN A 66 6.85 7.99 -6.61
N GLU A 67 6.22 9.16 -6.47
CA GLU A 67 6.70 10.44 -7.03
C GLU A 67 8.00 10.92 -6.38
N LEU A 68 8.22 10.57 -5.11
CA LEU A 68 9.49 10.78 -4.41
C LEU A 68 10.60 9.79 -4.85
N GLY A 69 10.27 8.83 -5.73
CA GLY A 69 11.21 7.86 -6.28
C GLY A 69 11.34 6.58 -5.46
N HIS A 70 10.39 6.30 -4.56
CA HIS A 70 10.34 5.03 -3.83
C HIS A 70 9.57 3.96 -4.60
N THR A 71 9.86 2.69 -4.30
CA THR A 71 9.20 1.55 -4.94
C THR A 71 7.98 1.15 -4.13
N ILE A 72 6.81 1.15 -4.75
CA ILE A 72 5.60 0.62 -4.13
C ILE A 72 5.63 -0.90 -4.23
N VAL A 73 5.11 -1.60 -3.23
CA VAL A 73 4.97 -3.07 -3.25
C VAL A 73 3.54 -3.39 -2.88
N LEU A 74 2.74 -3.72 -3.90
CA LEU A 74 1.37 -4.17 -3.71
C LEU A 74 1.38 -5.65 -3.30
N ILE A 75 0.72 -5.98 -2.20
CA ILE A 75 0.51 -7.38 -1.78
C ILE A 75 -0.98 -7.67 -1.79
N ILE A 76 -1.38 -8.64 -2.59
CA ILE A 76 -2.76 -9.16 -2.61
C ILE A 76 -2.79 -10.41 -1.76
N GLY A 77 -3.55 -10.37 -0.66
CA GLY A 77 -3.66 -11.45 0.31
C GLY A 77 -4.64 -12.53 -0.13
N ASP A 78 -4.38 -13.21 -1.23
CA ASP A 78 -5.22 -14.29 -1.76
C ASP A 78 -5.38 -15.47 -0.78
N TYR A 79 -4.28 -15.91 -0.17
CA TYR A 79 -4.29 -16.98 0.82
C TYR A 79 -5.01 -16.60 2.11
N THR A 80 -4.81 -15.38 2.60
CA THR A 80 -5.49 -14.87 3.80
C THR A 80 -6.99 -14.69 3.57
N ALA A 81 -7.41 -14.35 2.34
CA ALA A 81 -8.82 -14.26 1.98
C ALA A 81 -9.51 -15.63 2.02
N MET A 82 -8.81 -16.70 1.62
CA MET A 82 -9.33 -18.08 1.65
C MET A 82 -9.46 -18.65 3.07
N VAL A 83 -8.50 -18.34 3.94
CA VAL A 83 -8.50 -18.82 5.34
C VAL A 83 -9.43 -17.99 6.24
N GLY A 84 -9.55 -16.70 5.94
CA GLY A 84 -10.30 -15.72 6.73
C GLY A 84 -9.44 -15.07 7.81
N ASP A 85 -9.34 -13.74 7.79
CA ASP A 85 -8.69 -12.98 8.87
C ASP A 85 -9.66 -12.84 10.07
N PRO A 86 -9.30 -13.33 11.28
CA PRO A 86 -10.13 -13.23 12.47
C PRO A 86 -10.23 -11.81 13.05
N SER A 87 -9.56 -10.82 12.45
CA SER A 87 -9.54 -9.43 12.95
C SER A 87 -10.94 -8.77 12.90
N GLY A 88 -11.65 -8.82 14.03
CA GLY A 88 -12.65 -7.83 14.43
C GLY A 88 -14.06 -7.93 13.82
N ARG A 89 -14.47 -9.03 13.18
CA ARG A 89 -15.86 -9.19 12.69
C ARG A 89 -16.57 -10.40 13.29
N SER A 90 -17.76 -10.17 13.85
CA SER A 90 -18.61 -11.16 14.56
C SER A 90 -19.40 -12.11 13.66
N ALA A 91 -19.28 -12.00 12.33
CA ALA A 91 -19.97 -12.87 11.38
C ALA A 91 -18.97 -13.62 10.52
N THR A 92 -19.17 -14.92 10.36
CA THR A 92 -18.38 -15.79 9.48
C THR A 92 -18.44 -15.23 8.06
N ARG A 93 -17.28 -14.82 7.51
CA ARG A 93 -17.21 -14.33 6.13
C ARG A 93 -17.57 -15.48 5.17
N PRO A 94 -18.26 -15.21 4.04
CA PRO A 94 -18.40 -16.20 2.98
C PRO A 94 -17.00 -16.65 2.54
N GLN A 95 -16.74 -17.96 2.52
CA GLN A 95 -15.49 -18.48 1.96
C GLN A 95 -15.52 -18.27 0.45
N LEU A 96 -14.62 -17.43 -0.06
CA LEU A 96 -14.45 -17.24 -1.49
C LEU A 96 -13.67 -18.41 -2.08
N THR A 97 -14.04 -18.84 -3.27
CA THR A 97 -13.23 -19.80 -4.03
C THR A 97 -11.96 -19.13 -4.54
N ARG A 98 -10.97 -19.94 -4.90
CA ARG A 98 -9.70 -19.45 -5.44
C ARG A 98 -9.91 -18.64 -6.73
N GLU A 99 -10.87 -19.05 -7.54
CA GLU A 99 -11.26 -18.38 -8.79
C GLU A 99 -11.82 -16.99 -8.51
N GLN A 100 -12.76 -16.87 -7.55
CA GLN A 100 -13.33 -15.59 -7.15
C GLN A 100 -12.27 -14.63 -6.58
N VAL A 101 -11.35 -15.15 -5.76
CA VAL A 101 -10.22 -14.37 -5.24
C VAL A 101 -9.32 -13.88 -6.37
N SER A 102 -9.09 -14.71 -7.39
CA SER A 102 -8.26 -14.35 -8.55
C SER A 102 -8.91 -13.27 -9.41
N GLU A 103 -10.22 -13.37 -9.67
CA GLU A 103 -11.00 -12.37 -10.42
C GLU A 103 -11.05 -11.02 -9.68
N ASN A 104 -11.26 -11.05 -8.37
CA ASN A 104 -11.22 -9.85 -7.52
C ASN A 104 -9.82 -9.22 -7.54
N ALA A 105 -8.77 -10.03 -7.41
CA ALA A 105 -7.39 -9.58 -7.45
C ALA A 105 -7.04 -8.89 -8.78
N GLU A 106 -7.49 -9.43 -9.90
CA GLU A 106 -7.28 -8.84 -11.23
C GLU A 106 -7.98 -7.48 -11.33
N THR A 107 -9.23 -7.41 -10.90
CA THR A 107 -10.02 -6.17 -10.89
C THR A 107 -9.36 -5.10 -10.01
N TYR A 108 -8.87 -5.50 -8.83
CA TYR A 108 -8.09 -4.63 -7.94
C TYR A 108 -6.82 -4.09 -8.59
N GLN A 109 -6.03 -4.95 -9.23
CA GLN A 109 -4.81 -4.53 -9.92
C GLN A 109 -5.13 -3.51 -11.02
N ASN A 110 -6.15 -3.80 -11.83
CA ASN A 110 -6.57 -2.92 -12.91
C ASN A 110 -6.99 -1.54 -12.40
N GLN A 111 -7.68 -1.47 -11.26
CA GLN A 111 -8.05 -0.19 -10.63
C GLN A 111 -6.86 0.52 -9.99
N PHE A 112 -6.00 -0.21 -9.28
CA PHE A 112 -4.81 0.32 -8.61
C PHE A 112 -3.85 0.99 -9.61
N PHE A 113 -3.62 0.36 -10.75
CA PHE A 113 -2.74 0.88 -11.80
C PHE A 113 -3.35 2.01 -12.63
N LYS A 114 -4.60 2.42 -12.38
CA LYS A 114 -5.10 3.72 -12.90
C LYS A 114 -4.43 4.91 -12.22
N LEU A 115 -3.90 4.72 -11.00
CA LEU A 115 -3.24 5.76 -10.22
C LEU A 115 -1.72 5.56 -10.13
N MET A 116 -1.27 4.31 -10.08
CA MET A 116 0.13 3.95 -9.92
C MET A 116 0.84 3.65 -11.24
N ASP A 117 2.10 4.06 -11.32
CA ASP A 117 3.01 3.70 -12.40
C ASP A 117 3.49 2.25 -12.23
N ARG A 118 3.24 1.41 -13.24
CA ARG A 118 3.62 -0.01 -13.24
C ARG A 118 5.12 -0.23 -13.24
N GLU A 119 5.92 0.68 -13.79
CA GLU A 119 7.38 0.53 -13.83
C GLU A 119 8.04 0.82 -12.48
N LYS A 120 7.28 1.40 -11.54
CA LYS A 120 7.75 1.83 -10.21
C LYS A 120 6.96 1.17 -9.06
N THR A 121 6.33 0.04 -9.34
CA THR A 121 5.49 -0.76 -8.42
C THR A 121 5.84 -2.23 -8.52
#